data_AF-A0A6L8ET16-F1
#
_entry.id   AF-A0A6L8ET16-F1
#
_cell.length_a   1.000
_cell.length_b   1.000
_cell.length_c   1.000
_cell.angle_alpha   90.00
_cell.angle_beta   90.00
_cell.angle_gamma   90.00
#
_symmetry.space_group_name_H-M   'P 1'
#
loop_
_entity.id
_entity.type
_entity.pdbx_description
1 polymer ?
#
loop_
_entity_poly.entity_id
_entity_poly.type
_entity_poly.pdbx_seq_one_letter_code
_entity_poly.pdbx_strand_id
1 'polypeptide(L)'
;MEKIQTVKIQNPEYGDTYTAHIEKNGAGWLGQIQEVPEVKCEESTPDALLKVLKNKLHEVLIARADAWDKQIEEDIKAGRLEPLRKKALEDIKAGRYTDL
;
A
#
# COMPACT_ATOMS: atom_id res chain seq x y z
N MET A 1 10.95 18.48 -22.58
CA MET A 1 10.81 17.32 -21.67
C MET A 1 10.53 17.88 -20.30
N GLU A 2 9.25 17.91 -19.90
CA GLU A 2 8.86 18.41 -18.59
C GLU A 2 9.47 17.51 -17.50
N LYS A 3 10.01 18.13 -16.45
CA LYS A 3 10.79 17.43 -15.43
C LYS A 3 9.84 16.69 -14.50
N ILE A 4 9.78 15.37 -14.64
CA ILE A 4 9.16 14.50 -13.63
C ILE A 4 10.04 14.55 -12.38
N GLN A 5 9.44 14.95 -11.26
CA GLN A 5 10.06 14.94 -9.95
C GLN A 5 9.56 13.73 -9.17
N THR A 6 10.49 12.98 -8.60
CA THR A 6 10.16 11.83 -7.75
C THR A 6 10.29 12.23 -6.29
N VAL A 7 9.22 12.06 -5.51
CA VAL A 7 9.16 12.41 -4.10
C VAL A 7 8.81 11.17 -3.28
N LYS A 8 9.49 10.98 -2.16
CA LYS A 8 9.19 9.90 -1.23
C LYS A 8 8.13 10.34 -0.23
N ILE A 9 7.09 9.54 -0.07
CA ILE A 9 6.00 9.76 0.89
C ILE A 9 6.05 8.62 1.90
N GLN A 10 6.27 8.95 3.17
CA GLN A 10 6.19 7.98 4.24
C GLN A 10 4.76 7.85 4.73
N ASN A 11 4.33 6.61 4.94
CA ASN A 11 3.12 6.29 5.66
C ASN A 11 3.43 6.20 7.16
N PRO A 12 2.95 7.15 7.99
CA PRO A 12 3.28 7.19 9.40
C PRO A 12 2.74 6.01 10.20
N GLU A 13 1.68 5.34 9.72
CA GLU A 13 1.04 4.24 10.45
C GLU A 13 1.79 2.92 10.33
N TYR A 14 2.32 2.61 9.15
CA TYR A 14 2.94 1.30 8.86
C TYR A 14 4.44 1.40 8.58
N GLY A 15 5.01 2.61 8.51
CA GLY A 15 6.43 2.85 8.27
C GLY A 15 6.88 2.66 6.81
N ASP A 16 5.97 2.22 5.93
CA ASP A 16 6.25 2.06 4.51
C ASP A 16 6.57 3.40 3.81
N THR A 17 7.48 3.34 2.83
CA THR A 17 7.82 4.49 1.99
C THR A 17 7.34 4.25 0.58
N TYR A 18 6.54 5.20 0.09
CA TYR A 18 5.94 5.20 -1.24
C TYR A 18 6.61 6.21 -2.15
N THR A 19 6.61 5.93 -3.45
CA THR A 19 7.23 6.76 -4.48
C THR A 19 6.18 7.51 -5.28
N ALA A 20 6.14 8.83 -5.15
CA ALA A 20 5.25 9.70 -5.90
C ALA A 20 5.98 10.32 -7.10
N HIS A 21 5.42 10.19 -8.30
CA HIS A 21 5.84 10.93 -9.48
C HIS A 21 4.98 12.18 -9.61
N ILE A 22 5.64 13.33 -9.72
CA ILE A 22 5.01 14.63 -9.81
C ILE A 22 5.50 15.33 -11.07
N GLU A 23 4.58 15.76 -11.91
CA GLU A 23 4.87 16.52 -13.12
C GLU A 23 4.09 17.83 -13.10
N LYS A 24 4.67 18.87 -13.71
CA LYS A 24 3.97 20.14 -13.89
C LYS A 24 3.06 19.97 -15.10
N ASN A 25 1.78 20.32 -14.97
CA ASN A 25 0.80 20.28 -16.06
C ASN A 25 0.23 21.70 -16.25
N GLY A 26 0.87 22.49 -17.12
CA GLY A 26 0.47 23.88 -17.35
C GLY A 26 0.57 24.76 -16.10
N ALA A 27 -0.59 25.22 -15.59
CA ALA A 27 -0.70 26.01 -14.36
C ALA A 27 -0.80 25.14 -13.09
N GLY A 28 -1.01 23.84 -13.23
CA GLY A 28 -1.15 22.89 -12.14
C GLY A 28 -0.01 21.88 -12.06
N TRP A 29 -0.19 20.92 -11.16
CA TRP A 29 0.72 19.82 -10.87
C TRP A 29 -0.08 18.54 -10.85
N LEU A 30 0.40 17.53 -11.57
CA LEU A 30 -0.19 16.20 -11.63
C LEU A 30 0.71 15.24 -10.85
N GLY A 31 0.11 14.42 -10.00
CA GLY A 31 0.83 13.53 -9.11
C GLY A 31 0.22 12.14 -9.06
N GLN A 32 1.07 11.11 -9.04
CA GLN A 32 0.68 9.71 -8.97
C GLN A 32 1.63 8.91 -8.09
N ILE A 33 1.10 7.98 -7.28
CA ILE A 33 1.91 7.00 -6.55
C ILE A 33 2.25 5.82 -7.46
N GLN A 34 3.54 5.47 -7.58
CA GLN A 34 4.01 4.41 -8.46
C GLN A 34 3.51 3.03 -8.02
N GLU A 35 3.54 2.77 -6.71
CA GLU A 35 3.13 1.52 -6.10
C GLU A 35 1.60 1.37 -6.03
N VAL A 36 0.87 2.49 -6.11
CA VAL A 36 -0.59 2.53 -6.00
C VAL A 36 -1.15 3.43 -7.12
N PRO A 37 -1.30 2.90 -8.35
CA PRO A 37 -1.72 3.68 -9.51
C PRO A 37 -3.15 4.24 -9.39
N GLU A 38 -3.94 3.72 -8.45
CA GLU A 38 -5.26 4.22 -8.08
C GLU A 38 -5.19 5.62 -7.44
N VAL A 39 -4.06 5.96 -6.81
CA VAL A 39 -3.83 7.25 -6.15
C VAL A 39 -3.20 8.22 -7.14
N LYS A 40 -4.07 8.97 -7.83
CA LYS A 40 -3.70 10.07 -8.73
C LYS A 40 -4.50 11.34 -8.44
N CYS A 41 -3.84 12.49 -8.54
CA CYS A 41 -4.44 13.80 -8.28
C CYS A 41 -3.82 14.88 -9.17
N GLU A 42 -4.55 15.96 -9.37
CA GLU A 42 -4.05 17.20 -9.95
C GLU A 42 -4.40 18.35 -9.01
N GLU A 43 -3.45 19.23 -8.73
CA GLU A 43 -3.63 20.37 -7.84
C GLU A 43 -2.87 21.60 -8.33
N SER A 44 -3.29 22.79 -7.89
CA SER A 44 -2.68 24.06 -8.31
C SER A 44 -1.27 24.30 -7.74
N THR A 45 -0.90 23.63 -6.64
CA THR A 45 0.41 23.78 -5.99
C THR A 45 1.00 22.41 -5.61
N PRO A 46 2.34 22.28 -5.58
CA PRO A 46 2.98 21.00 -5.27
C PRO A 46 2.76 20.56 -3.82
N ASP A 47 2.66 21.52 -2.89
CA ASP A 47 2.39 21.22 -1.47
C ASP A 47 0.96 20.70 -1.27
N ALA A 48 -0.04 21.34 -1.90
CA ALA A 48 -1.41 20.86 -1.88
C ALA A 48 -1.50 19.47 -2.52
N LEU A 49 -0.82 19.26 -3.64
CA LEU A 49 -0.76 17.96 -4.30
C LEU A 49 -0.23 16.86 -3.38
N LEU A 50 0.91 17.10 -2.72
CA LEU A 50 1.51 16.14 -1.79
C LEU A 50 0.58 15.83 -0.61
N LYS A 51 -0.12 16.84 -0.09
CA LYS A 51 -1.09 16.65 0.99
C LYS A 51 -2.27 15.79 0.54
N VAL A 52 -2.85 16.07 -0.62
CA VAL A 52 -3.97 15.30 -1.17
C VAL A 52 -3.54 13.87 -1.51
N LEU A 53 -2.36 13.70 -2.11
CA LEU A 53 -1.79 12.37 -2.39
C LEU A 53 -1.61 11.55 -1.11
N LYS A 54 -1.07 12.14 -0.05
CA LYS A 54 -0.91 11.49 1.26
C LYS A 54 -2.25 11.01 1.82
N ASN A 55 -3.25 11.89 1.81
CA ASN A 55 -4.58 11.57 2.32
C ASN A 55 -5.24 10.43 1.52
N LYS A 56 -5.27 10.54 0.20
CA LYS A 56 -5.85 9.50 -0.66
C LYS A 56 -5.11 8.18 -0.54
N LEU A 57 -3.78 8.22 -0.46
CA LEU A 57 -2.96 7.02 -0.24
C LEU A 57 -3.37 6.32 1.05
N HIS A 58 -3.49 7.07 2.15
CA HIS A 58 -3.91 6.54 3.43
C HIS A 58 -5.34 5.95 3.37
N GLU A 59 -6.29 6.63 2.74
CA GLU A 59 -7.66 6.12 2.56
C GLU A 59 -7.69 4.80 1.78
N VAL A 60 -6.94 4.70 0.69
CA VAL A 60 -6.83 3.47 -0.12
C VAL A 60 -6.20 2.33 0.68
N LEU A 61 -5.14 2.62 1.45
CA LEU A 61 -4.48 1.61 2.29
C LEU A 61 -5.41 1.11 3.39
N ILE A 62 -6.19 1.98 4.04
CA ILE A 62 -7.20 1.58 5.03
C ILE A 62 -8.25 0.69 4.38
N ALA A 63 -8.81 1.09 3.24
CA ALA A 63 -9.83 0.31 2.55
C ALA A 63 -9.30 -1.08 2.14
N ARG A 64 -8.03 -1.16 1.72
CA ARG A 64 -7.37 -2.42 1.39
C ARG A 64 -7.15 -3.29 2.61
N ALA A 65 -6.72 -2.71 3.74
CA ALA A 65 -6.55 -3.44 5.00
C ALA A 65 -7.90 -4.01 5.49
N ASP A 66 -8.97 -3.22 5.48
CA ASP A 66 -10.31 -3.68 5.87
C ASP A 66 -10.84 -4.81 4.97
N ALA A 67 -10.60 -4.71 3.65
CA ALA A 67 -10.93 -5.79 2.71
C ALA A 67 -10.12 -7.07 2.98
N TRP A 68 -8.84 -6.92 3.33
CA TRP A 68 -7.97 -8.03 3.71
C TRP A 68 -8.45 -8.70 4.99
N ASP A 69 -8.79 -7.94 6.04
CA ASP A 69 -9.31 -8.48 7.29
C ASP A 69 -10.58 -9.31 7.05
N LYS A 70 -11.54 -8.76 6.32
CA LYS A 70 -12.78 -9.48 5.97
C LYS A 70 -12.51 -10.77 5.21
N GLN A 71 -11.59 -10.74 4.23
CA GLN A 71 -11.25 -11.93 3.46
C GLN A 71 -10.59 -13.01 4.34
N ILE A 72 -9.71 -12.61 5.26
CA ILE A 72 -9.08 -13.54 6.21
C ILE A 72 -10.13 -14.18 7.12
N GLU A 73 -11.07 -13.42 7.67
CA GLU A 73 -12.15 -13.98 8.47
C GLU A 73 -12.99 -15.00 7.70
N GLU A 74 -13.33 -14.71 6.45
CA GLU A 74 -14.07 -15.64 5.60
C GLU A 74 -13.24 -16.89 5.25
N ASP A 75 -11.96 -16.73 4.97
CA ASP A 75 -11.06 -17.86 4.70
C ASP A 75 -10.86 -18.76 5.93
N ILE A 76 -10.85 -18.18 7.13
CA ILE A 76 -10.86 -18.92 8.39
C ILE A 76 -12.16 -19.72 8.53
N LYS A 77 -13.32 -19.07 8.35
CA LYS A 77 -14.64 -19.73 8.44
C LYS A 77 -14.80 -20.84 7.41
N ALA A 78 -14.29 -20.61 6.19
CA ALA A 78 -14.33 -21.58 5.11
C ALA A 78 -13.29 -22.72 5.25
N GLY A 79 -12.44 -22.69 6.29
CA GLY A 79 -11.39 -23.68 6.52
C GLY A 79 -10.27 -23.64 5.48
N ARG A 80 -10.19 -22.59 4.64
CA ARG A 80 -9.18 -22.47 3.57
C ARG A 80 -7.76 -22.38 4.11
N LEU A 81 -7.60 -21.95 5.36
CA LEU A 81 -6.31 -21.89 6.05
C LEU A 81 -5.94 -23.19 6.79
N GLU A 82 -6.83 -24.19 6.86
CA GLU A 82 -6.53 -25.46 7.53
C GLU A 82 -5.33 -26.23 6.93
N PRO A 83 -5.14 -26.27 5.59
CA PRO A 83 -3.96 -26.90 5.00
C PRO A 83 -2.66 -26.23 5.44
N LEU A 84 -2.65 -24.89 5.52
CA LEU A 84 -1.50 -24.12 5.98
C LEU A 84 -1.19 -24.43 7.45
N ARG A 85 -2.23 -24.50 8.31
CA ARG A 85 -2.09 -24.92 9.71
C ARG A 85 -1.48 -26.31 9.86
N LYS A 86 -1.97 -27.29 9.08
CA LYS A 86 -1.46 -28.68 9.11
C LYS A 86 -0.01 -28.73 8.69
N LYS A 87 0.33 -28.08 7.57
CA LYS A 87 1.70 -28.01 7.07
C LYS A 87 2.65 -27.36 8.08
N ALA A 88 2.27 -26.23 8.68
CA ALA A 88 3.06 -25.58 9.71
C ALA A 88 3.32 -26.50 10.91
N LEU A 89 2.33 -27.28 11.34
CA LEU A 89 2.50 -28.27 12.41
C LEU A 89 3.47 -29.39 12.02
N GLU A 90 3.41 -29.87 10.78
CA GLU A 90 4.34 -30.87 10.26
C GLU A 90 5.77 -30.33 10.19
N ASP A 91 5.94 -29.09 9.74
CA ASP A 91 7.24 -28.42 9.68
C ASP A 91 7.85 -28.26 11.08
N ILE A 92 7.06 -27.85 12.07
CA ILE A 92 7.50 -27.79 13.46
C ILE A 92 7.94 -29.18 13.96
N LYS A 93 7.13 -30.22 13.73
CA LYS A 93 7.47 -31.60 14.13
C LYS A 93 8.73 -32.12 13.45
N ALA A 94 8.97 -31.72 12.20
CA ALA A 94 10.14 -32.09 11.43
C ALA A 94 11.38 -31.21 11.74
N GLY A 95 11.26 -30.23 12.64
CA GLY A 95 12.33 -29.27 12.93
C GLY A 95 12.65 -28.31 11.77
N ARG A 96 11.72 -28.18 10.81
CA ARG A 96 11.83 -27.29 9.64
C ARG A 96 11.25 -25.91 9.96
N TYR A 97 11.80 -25.25 10.98
CA TYR A 97 11.47 -23.86 11.27
C TYR A 97 12.74 -23.02 11.39
N THR A 98 12.63 -21.75 10.99
CA THR A 98 13.72 -20.79 11.08
C THR A 98 13.40 -19.80 12.17
N ASP A 99 14.37 -19.50 13.03
CA ASP A 99 14.30 -18.35 13.94
C ASP A 99 14.44 -17.07 13.09
N LEU A 100 13.53 -16.11 13.27
CA LEU A 100 13.44 -14.88 12.47
C LEU A 100 14.32 -13.77 13.03
#